data_AF-A0A384JN69-F1
#
_entry.id   AF-A0A384JN69-F1
#
_cell.length_a   1.000
_cell.length_b   1.000
_cell.length_c   1.000
_cell.angle_alpha   90.00
_cell.angle_beta   90.00
_cell.angle_gamma   90.00
#
_symmetry.space_group_name_H-M   'P 1'
#
loop_
_entity.id
_entity.type
_entity.pdbx_description
1 polymer ?
#
loop_
_entity_poly.entity_id
_entity_poly.type
_entity_poly.pdbx_seq_one_letter_code
_entity_poly.pdbx_strand_id
1 'polypeptide(L)'
;MSQGVTISTTLNEVESISPDAALWVQNWEAKKWSDVDTNGVSGGIFIDDPVILSLPNGKVHAFATGTDYNLNHKWYSQSTGWSSWVSTGRQTFSPPVVTHYGAATANTFAVLILGLDHLPYGGISTSDTAFTWTAIGDGAKKLRHNSLVALDRSYDQSMSIVGVELTTGQLFHTWTNVGTWATTWETWTGVSYCLSKPTIVCSKASCIDIFVFAADRGLWQLPHRPGTGWGTWKNLYGLYLYDPTSISVSPGRVDVFGIGSDGKIYQNTSTASGNEVAIFTQKCIGAPSGSSPKAQVTSPGVFSVTTRKSKGVYQQILRVFYRRMGTPRWRDGNNPI
;
A
#
# COMPACT_ATOMS: atom_id res chain seq x y z
N MET A 1 -5.77 -17.65 30.40
CA MET A 1 -5.31 -18.47 29.27
C MET A 1 -6.07 -18.02 28.04
N SER A 2 -5.55 -17.02 27.33
CA SER A 2 -6.12 -16.48 26.10
C SER A 2 -5.19 -16.85 24.97
N GLN A 3 -5.46 -17.95 24.28
CA GLN A 3 -4.82 -18.25 23.00
C GLN A 3 -5.57 -17.44 21.94
N GLY A 4 -5.14 -16.19 21.76
CA GLY A 4 -5.50 -15.40 20.60
C GLY A 4 -4.37 -15.49 19.60
N VAL A 5 -4.69 -15.83 18.35
CA VAL A 5 -3.76 -15.55 17.25
C VAL A 5 -3.77 -14.04 17.05
N THR A 6 -2.75 -13.40 17.61
CA THR A 6 -2.41 -12.01 17.35
C THR A 6 -1.49 -12.01 16.13
N ILE A 7 -2.06 -11.86 14.95
CA ILE A 7 -1.30 -11.35 13.81
C ILE A 7 -1.27 -9.84 14.03
N SER A 8 -0.15 -9.38 14.56
CA SER A 8 -0.01 -8.00 14.99
C SER A 8 -0.01 -7.07 13.79
N THR A 9 -0.95 -6.13 13.73
CA THR A 9 -0.89 -4.94 12.87
C THR A 9 0.19 -3.93 13.33
N THR A 10 1.09 -4.35 14.23
CA THR A 10 2.30 -3.65 14.67
C THR A 10 3.48 -4.62 14.77
N LEU A 11 4.61 -4.30 14.13
CA LEU A 11 5.84 -5.13 14.07
C LEU A 11 5.63 -6.50 13.43
N ASN A 12 5.85 -6.50 12.10
CA ASN A 12 6.43 -7.59 11.29
C ASN A 12 5.46 -8.24 10.29
N GLU A 13 5.35 -7.64 9.10
CA GLU A 13 5.09 -8.41 7.87
C GLU A 13 6.25 -8.16 6.90
N VAL A 14 7.12 -9.15 6.78
CA VAL A 14 7.92 -9.32 5.58
C VAL A 14 7.11 -10.30 4.75
N GLU A 15 6.44 -9.82 3.70
CA GLU A 15 5.98 -10.65 2.59
C GLU A 15 7.19 -11.43 2.09
N SER A 16 7.30 -12.72 2.44
CA SER A 16 8.33 -13.59 1.89
C SER A 16 7.88 -14.02 0.49
N ILE A 17 8.33 -13.27 -0.52
CA ILE A 17 8.28 -13.74 -1.90
C ILE A 17 9.34 -14.84 -2.01
N SER A 18 8.88 -16.07 -1.87
CA SER A 18 9.62 -17.27 -2.26
C SER A 18 9.78 -17.27 -3.80
N PRO A 19 10.81 -17.93 -4.36
CA PRO A 19 10.93 -18.14 -5.81
C PRO A 19 9.82 -19.02 -6.40
N ASP A 20 8.98 -19.66 -5.58
CA ASP A 20 7.72 -20.26 -6.01
C ASP A 20 6.58 -19.22 -5.97
N ALA A 21 5.64 -19.33 -6.90
CA ALA A 21 4.49 -18.43 -7.03
C ALA A 21 3.41 -18.70 -5.95
N ALA A 22 3.82 -18.93 -4.71
CA ALA A 22 2.98 -19.30 -3.58
C ALA A 22 3.03 -18.24 -2.48
N LEU A 23 1.96 -18.17 -1.68
CA LEU A 23 1.88 -17.29 -0.51
C LEU A 23 2.29 -18.05 0.75
N TRP A 24 3.24 -17.48 1.49
CA TRP A 24 3.72 -18.01 2.76
C TRP A 24 3.51 -16.98 3.85
N VAL A 25 3.15 -17.44 5.06
CA VAL A 25 3.01 -16.59 6.23
C VAL A 25 3.97 -17.03 7.32
N GLN A 26 4.59 -16.06 7.97
CA GLN A 26 5.37 -16.24 9.19
C GLN A 26 4.85 -15.27 10.23
N ASN A 27 4.71 -15.75 11.46
CA ASN A 27 4.30 -14.93 12.59
C ASN A 27 5.55 -14.47 13.34
N TRP A 28 5.50 -13.26 13.90
CA TRP A 28 6.52 -12.84 14.85
C TRP A 28 6.11 -13.18 16.28
N GLU A 29 6.78 -14.17 16.85
CA GLU A 29 6.47 -14.69 18.18
C GLU A 29 7.73 -14.68 19.04
N ALA A 30 7.61 -14.24 20.30
CA ALA A 30 8.71 -14.30 21.28
C ALA A 30 10.07 -13.75 20.78
N LYS A 31 10.05 -12.64 20.02
CA LYS A 31 11.24 -11.99 19.42
C LYS A 31 11.97 -12.82 18.35
N LYS A 32 11.28 -13.76 17.72
CA LYS A 32 11.76 -14.49 16.55
C LYS A 32 10.62 -14.67 15.55
N TRP A 33 10.98 -14.95 14.30
CA TRP A 33 10.01 -15.43 13.34
C TRP A 33 9.65 -16.88 13.66
N SER A 34 8.38 -17.25 13.50
CA SER A 34 7.96 -18.64 13.46
C SER A 34 8.55 -19.32 12.22
N ASP A 35 8.53 -20.65 12.23
CA ASP A 35 8.69 -21.39 10.99
C ASP A 35 7.61 -20.95 9.99
N VAL A 36 7.91 -21.10 8.69
CA VAL A 36 6.94 -20.84 7.62
C VAL A 36 5.71 -21.69 7.86
N ASP A 37 4.54 -21.04 7.96
CA ASP A 37 3.27 -21.75 8.01
C ASP A 37 2.98 -22.34 6.63
N THR A 38 3.45 -23.56 6.44
CA THR A 38 3.26 -24.35 5.23
C THR A 38 1.85 -24.91 5.09
N ASN A 39 0.96 -24.69 6.07
CA ASN A 39 -0.40 -25.23 6.10
C ASN A 39 -1.49 -24.13 6.03
N GLY A 40 -1.16 -22.88 6.34
CA GLY A 40 -2.13 -21.79 6.52
C GLY A 40 -2.53 -21.07 5.23
N VAL A 41 -1.56 -20.48 4.52
CA VAL A 41 -1.83 -19.68 3.29
C VAL A 41 -1.18 -20.30 2.04
N SER A 42 -0.42 -21.36 2.22
CA SER A 42 0.24 -22.10 1.15
C SER A 42 -0.75 -22.67 0.13
N GLY A 43 -0.26 -22.80 -1.10
CA GLY A 43 -0.98 -23.39 -2.22
C GLY A 43 -1.51 -22.35 -3.22
N GLY A 44 -1.31 -22.65 -4.50
CA GLY A 44 -1.61 -21.77 -5.62
C GLY A 44 -0.36 -21.40 -6.41
N ILE A 45 -0.54 -21.09 -7.70
CA ILE A 45 0.44 -20.39 -8.52
C ILE A 45 -0.23 -19.07 -8.88
N PHE A 46 0.34 -17.97 -8.39
CA PHE A 46 -0.20 -16.62 -8.58
C PHE A 46 0.62 -15.82 -9.59
N ILE A 47 -0.05 -14.97 -10.36
CA ILE A 47 0.61 -14.15 -11.39
C ILE A 47 1.15 -12.82 -10.83
N ASP A 48 0.62 -12.39 -9.69
CA ASP A 48 0.95 -11.15 -9.01
C ASP A 48 1.16 -11.40 -7.51
N ASP A 49 1.83 -10.45 -6.84
CA ASP A 49 1.99 -10.46 -5.38
C ASP A 49 0.59 -10.52 -4.71
N PRO A 50 0.33 -11.51 -3.84
CA PRO A 50 -0.91 -11.56 -3.10
C PRO A 50 -0.94 -10.50 -2.00
N VAL A 51 -2.14 -10.14 -1.55
CA VAL A 51 -2.36 -9.07 -0.56
C VAL A 51 -3.11 -9.61 0.64
N ILE A 52 -2.67 -9.24 1.84
CA ILE A 52 -3.28 -9.64 3.11
C ILE A 52 -3.78 -8.41 3.86
N LEU A 53 -4.92 -8.53 4.55
CA LEU A 53 -5.47 -7.54 5.45
C LEU A 53 -5.96 -8.22 6.74
N SER A 54 -5.67 -7.61 7.90
CA SER A 54 -6.23 -7.99 9.19
C SER A 54 -7.33 -7.03 9.63
N LEU A 55 -8.41 -7.57 10.18
CA LEU A 55 -9.55 -6.81 10.70
C LEU A 55 -9.52 -6.69 12.24
N PRO A 56 -10.21 -5.69 12.83
CA PRO A 56 -10.26 -5.49 14.28
C PRO A 56 -10.76 -6.70 15.09
N ASN A 57 -11.62 -7.53 14.50
CA ASN A 57 -12.10 -8.79 15.11
C ASN A 57 -11.08 -9.95 15.07
N GLY A 58 -9.86 -9.73 14.57
CA GLY A 58 -8.82 -10.75 14.47
C GLY A 58 -8.97 -11.70 13.28
N LYS A 59 -9.93 -11.47 12.38
CA LYS A 59 -9.95 -12.15 11.08
C LYS A 59 -8.86 -11.60 10.16
N VAL A 60 -8.33 -12.48 9.32
CA VAL A 60 -7.36 -12.12 8.29
C VAL A 60 -7.90 -12.56 6.94
N HIS A 61 -7.75 -11.72 5.92
CA HIS A 61 -8.21 -11.98 4.56
C HIS A 61 -7.01 -11.89 3.61
N ALA A 62 -6.84 -12.91 2.77
CA ALA A 62 -5.79 -13.00 1.76
C ALA A 62 -6.41 -13.04 0.36
N PHE A 63 -5.88 -12.24 -0.55
CA PHE A 63 -6.33 -12.11 -1.93
C PHE A 63 -5.18 -12.36 -2.88
N ALA A 64 -5.43 -13.14 -3.94
CA ALA A 64 -4.40 -13.49 -4.90
C ALA A 64 -4.98 -13.73 -6.29
N THR A 65 -4.26 -13.31 -7.32
CA THR A 65 -4.67 -13.54 -8.72
C THR A 65 -4.05 -14.85 -9.22
N GLY A 66 -4.89 -15.82 -9.58
CA GLY A 66 -4.46 -17.10 -10.12
C GLY A 66 -3.90 -17.00 -11.55
N THR A 67 -3.28 -18.08 -12.03
CA THR A 67 -2.82 -18.23 -13.43
C THR A 67 -3.94 -18.23 -14.47
N ASP A 68 -5.18 -18.40 -14.03
CA ASP A 68 -6.42 -18.30 -14.80
C ASP A 68 -7.03 -16.89 -14.77
N TYR A 69 -6.28 -15.90 -14.25
CA TYR A 69 -6.68 -14.52 -14.02
C TYR A 69 -7.80 -14.34 -12.97
N ASN A 70 -8.30 -15.41 -12.35
CA ASN A 70 -9.33 -15.27 -11.33
C ASN A 70 -8.73 -14.64 -10.06
N LEU A 71 -9.41 -13.63 -9.52
CA LEU A 71 -9.13 -13.15 -8.17
C LEU A 71 -9.72 -14.15 -7.18
N ASN A 72 -8.83 -14.77 -6.41
CA ASN A 72 -9.17 -15.72 -5.37
C ASN A 72 -9.04 -15.05 -3.99
N HIS A 73 -9.84 -15.53 -3.05
CA HIS A 73 -9.89 -15.07 -1.68
C HIS A 73 -9.85 -16.27 -0.73
N LYS A 74 -9.20 -16.09 0.41
CA LYS A 74 -9.20 -17.02 1.54
C LYS A 74 -9.13 -16.20 2.82
N TRP A 75 -9.72 -16.71 3.89
CA TRP A 75 -9.74 -16.03 5.19
C TRP A 75 -9.34 -16.95 6.34
N TYR A 76 -8.84 -16.33 7.40
CA TYR A 76 -8.53 -16.94 8.68
C TYR A 76 -9.57 -16.53 9.72
N SER A 77 -10.03 -17.49 10.52
CA SER A 77 -10.69 -17.22 11.79
C SER A 77 -10.01 -17.98 12.92
N GLN A 78 -10.05 -17.43 14.14
CA GLN A 78 -9.49 -18.12 15.30
C GLN A 78 -10.18 -19.46 15.59
N SER A 79 -11.47 -19.59 15.25
CA SER A 79 -12.26 -20.80 15.51
C SER A 79 -12.05 -21.91 14.49
N THR A 80 -11.76 -21.58 13.24
CA THR A 80 -11.73 -22.55 12.12
C THR A 80 -10.40 -22.59 11.39
N GLY A 81 -9.46 -21.72 11.73
CA GLY A 81 -8.24 -21.54 10.96
C GLY A 81 -8.50 -20.95 9.57
N TRP A 82 -7.58 -21.25 8.67
CA TRP A 82 -7.58 -20.83 7.27
C TRP A 82 -8.54 -21.68 6.41
N SER A 83 -9.17 -21.07 5.41
CA SER A 83 -10.43 -21.58 4.82
C SER A 83 -10.43 -22.18 3.40
N SER A 84 -9.42 -22.75 2.77
CA SER A 84 -9.44 -23.03 1.29
C SER A 84 -9.68 -21.80 0.39
N TRP A 85 -9.05 -21.80 -0.79
CA TRP A 85 -9.23 -20.71 -1.76
C TRP A 85 -10.60 -20.79 -2.43
N VAL A 86 -11.28 -19.66 -2.52
CA VAL A 86 -12.54 -19.50 -3.25
C VAL A 86 -12.42 -18.37 -4.27
N SER A 87 -13.06 -18.53 -5.43
CA SER A 87 -13.12 -17.45 -6.42
C SER A 87 -14.03 -16.33 -5.93
N THR A 88 -13.60 -15.09 -6.16
CA THR A 88 -14.42 -13.89 -5.90
C THR A 88 -15.41 -13.59 -7.04
N GLY A 89 -15.41 -14.40 -8.10
CA GLY A 89 -16.28 -14.24 -9.27
C GLY A 89 -15.81 -13.20 -10.28
N ARG A 90 -14.58 -12.66 -10.15
CA ARG A 90 -13.99 -11.75 -11.13
C ARG A 90 -12.59 -12.15 -11.56
N GLN A 91 -12.29 -11.81 -12.81
CA GLN A 91 -10.94 -11.85 -13.36
C GLN A 91 -10.28 -10.48 -13.28
N THR A 92 -8.98 -10.47 -13.02
CA THR A 92 -8.13 -9.28 -12.94
C THR A 92 -6.80 -9.58 -13.63
N PHE A 93 -6.19 -8.54 -14.19
CA PHE A 93 -4.84 -8.60 -14.75
C PHE A 93 -3.88 -7.68 -13.99
N SER A 94 -4.28 -7.16 -12.83
CA SER A 94 -3.44 -6.36 -11.94
C SER A 94 -3.44 -6.91 -10.52
N PRO A 95 -2.40 -6.60 -9.72
CA PRO A 95 -2.42 -6.86 -8.28
C PRO A 95 -3.69 -6.27 -7.64
N PRO A 96 -4.38 -7.00 -6.75
CA PRO A 96 -5.53 -6.46 -6.05
C PRO A 96 -5.11 -5.36 -5.07
N VAL A 97 -5.98 -4.38 -4.85
CA VAL A 97 -5.83 -3.39 -3.78
C VAL A 97 -6.84 -3.72 -2.70
N VAL A 98 -6.37 -4.00 -1.49
CA VAL A 98 -7.21 -4.36 -0.36
C VAL A 98 -6.99 -3.34 0.75
N THR A 99 -8.07 -2.78 1.28
CA THR A 99 -8.00 -1.77 2.34
C THR A 99 -9.15 -1.89 3.32
N HIS A 100 -8.96 -1.43 4.54
CA HIS A 100 -10.03 -1.30 5.52
C HIS A 100 -11.10 -0.34 5.00
N TYR A 101 -12.36 -0.57 5.38
CA TYR A 101 -13.47 0.30 4.98
C TYR A 101 -14.41 0.56 6.15
N GLY A 102 -14.89 1.81 6.27
CA GLY A 102 -15.81 2.22 7.32
C GLY A 102 -15.09 2.80 8.54
N ALA A 103 -15.77 2.86 9.69
CA ALA A 103 -15.14 3.34 10.93
C ALA A 103 -13.96 2.46 11.33
N ALA A 104 -12.94 2.99 12.00
CA ALA A 104 -11.72 2.25 12.35
C ALA A 104 -11.95 0.93 13.13
N THR A 105 -13.11 0.75 13.76
CA THR A 105 -13.51 -0.46 14.49
C THR A 105 -14.35 -1.44 13.65
N ALA A 106 -14.71 -1.07 12.43
CA ALA A 106 -15.54 -1.87 11.55
C ALA A 106 -14.81 -3.14 11.10
N ASN A 107 -15.55 -4.21 10.87
CA ASN A 107 -15.02 -5.47 10.33
C ASN A 107 -15.31 -5.58 8.83
N THR A 108 -15.12 -4.47 8.13
CA THR A 108 -15.39 -4.32 6.70
C THR A 108 -14.14 -3.89 5.98
N PHE A 109 -14.01 -4.34 4.74
CA PHE A 109 -12.90 -4.01 3.87
C PHE A 109 -13.41 -3.85 2.44
N ALA A 110 -12.61 -3.18 1.62
CA ALA A 110 -12.85 -3.05 0.20
C ALA A 110 -11.72 -3.73 -0.57
N VAL A 111 -12.10 -4.34 -1.69
CA VAL A 111 -11.19 -4.92 -2.67
C VAL A 111 -11.40 -4.20 -3.98
N LEU A 112 -10.32 -3.71 -4.57
CA LEU A 112 -10.34 -3.03 -5.85
C LEU A 112 -9.41 -3.76 -6.82
N ILE A 113 -9.83 -3.86 -8.07
CA ILE A 113 -9.07 -4.50 -9.16
C ILE A 113 -9.20 -3.70 -10.45
N LEU A 114 -8.34 -4.00 -11.41
CA LEU A 114 -8.58 -3.69 -12.82
C LEU A 114 -9.02 -4.98 -13.52
N GLY A 115 -10.22 -4.97 -14.08
CA GLY A 115 -10.70 -6.07 -14.93
C GLY A 115 -9.90 -6.17 -16.22
N LEU A 116 -9.95 -7.29 -16.93
CA LEU A 116 -9.18 -7.51 -18.17
C LEU A 116 -9.41 -6.44 -19.27
N ASP A 117 -10.48 -5.65 -19.14
CA ASP A 117 -10.87 -4.52 -19.97
C ASP A 117 -10.24 -3.18 -19.56
N HIS A 118 -9.37 -3.17 -18.55
CA HIS A 118 -8.77 -2.01 -17.88
C HIS A 118 -9.76 -1.17 -17.04
N LEU A 119 -11.00 -1.61 -16.86
CA LEU A 119 -11.96 -0.90 -16.03
C LEU A 119 -11.72 -1.22 -14.55
N PRO A 120 -11.75 -0.20 -13.67
CA PRO A 120 -11.65 -0.41 -12.24
C PRO A 120 -12.96 -0.94 -11.67
N TYR A 121 -12.87 -1.99 -10.85
CA TYR A 121 -13.99 -2.56 -10.13
C TYR A 121 -13.71 -2.60 -8.64
N GLY A 122 -14.75 -2.38 -7.85
CA GLY A 122 -14.71 -2.38 -6.39
C GLY A 122 -15.75 -3.31 -5.80
N GLY A 123 -15.35 -4.12 -4.83
CA GLY A 123 -16.23 -4.94 -4.00
C GLY A 123 -16.04 -4.54 -2.53
N ILE A 124 -17.11 -4.13 -1.87
CA ILE A 124 -17.12 -3.97 -0.40
C ILE A 124 -17.55 -5.31 0.18
N SER A 125 -16.77 -5.82 1.13
CA SER A 125 -17.12 -7.07 1.81
C SER A 125 -18.36 -6.86 2.68
N THR A 126 -19.37 -7.70 2.45
CA THR A 126 -20.53 -7.87 3.34
C THR A 126 -20.52 -9.23 4.04
N SER A 127 -19.60 -10.11 3.67
CA SER A 127 -19.43 -11.46 4.23
C SER A 127 -18.04 -12.00 3.85
N ASP A 128 -17.69 -13.16 4.40
CA ASP A 128 -16.41 -13.82 4.08
C ASP A 128 -16.36 -14.39 2.65
N THR A 129 -17.50 -14.60 1.98
CA THR A 129 -17.55 -15.35 0.71
C THR A 129 -18.24 -14.62 -0.44
N ALA A 130 -19.08 -13.61 -0.19
CA ALA A 130 -19.81 -12.90 -1.22
C ALA A 130 -19.23 -11.50 -1.48
N PHE A 131 -18.93 -11.23 -2.76
CA PHE A 131 -18.47 -9.94 -3.26
C PHE A 131 -19.49 -9.40 -4.27
N THR A 132 -20.09 -8.24 -3.96
CA THR A 132 -20.91 -7.51 -4.94
C THR A 132 -20.02 -6.48 -5.63
N TRP A 133 -19.65 -6.78 -6.87
CA TRP A 133 -18.71 -5.95 -7.61
C TRP A 133 -19.40 -4.84 -8.40
N THR A 134 -18.92 -3.62 -8.22
CA THR A 134 -19.42 -2.42 -8.91
C THR A 134 -18.28 -1.79 -9.71
N ALA A 135 -18.57 -1.26 -10.91
CA ALA A 135 -17.60 -0.45 -11.62
C ALA A 135 -17.32 0.84 -10.83
N ILE A 136 -16.07 1.24 -10.72
CA ILE A 136 -15.67 2.43 -9.97
C ILE A 136 -15.73 3.64 -10.91
N GLY A 137 -16.41 4.71 -10.47
CA GLY A 137 -16.59 5.92 -11.25
C GLY A 137 -17.61 5.73 -12.37
N ASP A 138 -17.30 6.22 -13.57
CA ASP A 138 -18.26 6.33 -14.68
C ASP A 138 -18.44 5.04 -15.50
N GLY A 139 -17.75 3.95 -15.14
CA GLY A 139 -17.80 2.68 -15.85
C GLY A 139 -17.16 2.71 -17.26
N ALA A 140 -16.45 3.79 -17.61
CA ALA A 140 -15.85 3.95 -18.93
C ALA A 140 -14.34 4.26 -18.87
N LYS A 141 -13.88 4.94 -17.81
CA LYS A 141 -12.46 5.29 -17.68
C LYS A 141 -11.59 4.07 -17.39
N LYS A 142 -10.59 3.91 -18.25
CA LYS A 142 -9.61 2.83 -18.20
C LYS A 142 -8.33 3.28 -17.54
N LEU A 143 -7.77 2.43 -16.71
CA LEU A 143 -6.53 2.70 -15.99
C LEU A 143 -5.39 1.82 -16.52
N ARG A 144 -4.15 2.31 -16.40
CA ARG A 144 -2.96 1.51 -16.70
C ARG A 144 -2.85 0.36 -15.71
N HIS A 145 -2.31 -0.76 -16.20
CA HIS A 145 -1.94 -1.89 -15.37
C HIS A 145 -1.13 -1.43 -14.15
N ASN A 146 -1.42 -2.01 -12.97
CA ASN A 146 -0.74 -1.74 -11.70
C ASN A 146 -0.70 -0.24 -11.30
N SER A 147 -1.68 0.58 -11.72
CA SER A 147 -1.74 2.00 -11.34
C SER A 147 -2.81 2.34 -10.30
N LEU A 148 -3.70 1.40 -9.98
CA LEU A 148 -4.77 1.61 -9.02
C LEU A 148 -4.23 1.56 -7.59
N VAL A 149 -4.62 2.54 -6.77
CA VAL A 149 -4.36 2.60 -5.33
C VAL A 149 -5.57 3.17 -4.59
N ALA A 150 -5.69 2.82 -3.31
CA ALA A 150 -6.74 3.34 -2.44
C ALA A 150 -6.16 3.72 -1.07
N LEU A 151 -6.78 4.71 -0.46
CA LEU A 151 -6.50 5.16 0.89
C LEU A 151 -7.78 5.03 1.72
N ASP A 152 -7.74 4.21 2.77
CA ASP A 152 -8.74 4.21 3.83
C ASP A 152 -8.82 5.59 4.49
N ARG A 153 -10.04 6.10 4.62
CA ARG A 153 -10.37 7.31 5.37
C ARG A 153 -11.36 6.97 6.48
N SER A 154 -10.96 6.08 7.38
CA SER A 154 -11.77 5.64 8.51
C SER A 154 -12.25 6.77 9.43
N TYR A 155 -11.59 7.93 9.39
CA TYR A 155 -12.02 9.15 10.09
C TYR A 155 -13.32 9.76 9.56
N ASP A 156 -13.69 9.50 8.31
CA ASP A 156 -14.97 9.92 7.72
C ASP A 156 -15.72 8.78 7.01
N GLN A 157 -15.26 7.54 7.21
CA GLN A 157 -15.86 6.31 6.70
C GLN A 157 -15.94 6.27 5.16
N SER A 158 -14.96 6.88 4.51
CA SER A 158 -14.80 6.88 3.05
C SER A 158 -13.46 6.28 2.62
N MET A 159 -13.19 6.29 1.31
CA MET A 159 -11.90 6.02 0.72
C MET A 159 -11.61 7.03 -0.37
N SER A 160 -10.33 7.39 -0.53
CA SER A 160 -9.84 8.05 -1.75
C SER A 160 -9.21 7.01 -2.65
N ILE A 161 -9.56 7.03 -3.94
CA ILE A 161 -9.13 6.06 -4.95
C ILE A 161 -8.44 6.83 -6.05
N VAL A 162 -7.27 6.35 -6.45
CA VAL A 162 -6.42 7.01 -7.43
C VAL A 162 -5.95 6.00 -8.46
N GLY A 163 -5.91 6.40 -9.71
CA GLY A 163 -5.41 5.59 -10.81
C GLY A 163 -4.75 6.46 -11.87
N VAL A 164 -3.93 5.86 -12.73
CA VAL A 164 -3.40 6.57 -13.90
C VAL A 164 -4.14 6.13 -15.14
N GLU A 165 -4.68 7.08 -15.89
CA GLU A 165 -5.44 6.81 -17.11
C GLU A 165 -4.57 6.13 -18.17
N LEU A 166 -5.19 5.16 -18.85
CA LEU A 166 -4.52 4.25 -19.78
C LEU A 166 -3.74 4.94 -20.92
N THR A 167 -4.31 5.98 -21.51
CA THR A 167 -3.87 6.55 -22.79
C THR A 167 -3.01 7.80 -22.62
N THR A 168 -3.50 8.74 -21.82
CA THR A 168 -2.95 10.07 -21.55
C THR A 168 -1.94 10.05 -20.42
N GLY A 169 -1.96 9.03 -19.56
CA GLY A 169 -1.12 8.98 -18.37
C GLY A 169 -1.48 10.03 -17.30
N GLN A 170 -2.67 10.65 -17.39
CA GLN A 170 -3.15 11.60 -16.39
C GLN A 170 -3.60 10.90 -15.11
N LEU A 171 -3.52 11.61 -13.99
CA LEU A 171 -3.99 11.08 -12.71
C LEU A 171 -5.50 11.27 -12.59
N PHE A 172 -6.21 10.17 -12.32
CA PHE A 172 -7.62 10.15 -11.98
C PHE A 172 -7.82 9.94 -10.49
N HIS A 173 -8.83 10.62 -9.96
CA HIS A 173 -9.26 10.47 -8.58
C HIS A 173 -10.76 10.30 -8.48
N THR A 174 -11.16 9.45 -7.55
CA THR A 174 -12.55 9.30 -7.13
C THR A 174 -12.57 8.89 -5.67
N TRP A 175 -13.75 8.78 -5.08
CA TRP A 175 -13.91 8.44 -3.68
C TRP A 175 -15.11 7.53 -3.47
N THR A 176 -15.33 7.11 -2.24
CA THR A 176 -16.61 6.51 -1.83
C THR A 176 -17.35 7.49 -0.93
N ASN A 177 -18.67 7.50 -1.00
CA ASN A 177 -19.47 7.99 0.13
C ASN A 177 -19.71 6.83 1.10
N VAL A 178 -20.31 7.11 2.26
CA VAL A 178 -20.66 6.06 3.22
C VAL A 178 -21.56 5.02 2.55
N GLY A 179 -21.07 3.78 2.48
CA GLY A 179 -21.73 2.63 1.86
C GLY A 179 -21.84 2.64 0.33
N THR A 180 -21.31 3.64 -0.39
CA THR A 180 -21.54 3.79 -1.85
C THR A 180 -20.29 4.21 -2.61
N TRP A 181 -20.06 3.57 -3.76
CA TRP A 181 -19.01 3.96 -4.71
C TRP A 181 -19.40 5.26 -5.42
N ALA A 182 -18.46 6.17 -5.66
CA ALA A 182 -18.74 7.31 -6.54
C ALA A 182 -18.87 6.84 -8.00
N THR A 183 -19.69 7.57 -8.74
CA THR A 183 -20.05 7.28 -10.14
C THR A 183 -19.30 8.16 -11.15
N THR A 184 -18.32 8.94 -10.69
CA THR A 184 -17.54 9.87 -11.52
C THR A 184 -16.07 9.86 -11.15
N TRP A 185 -15.22 10.23 -12.11
CA TRP A 185 -13.81 10.48 -11.89
C TRP A 185 -13.51 11.96 -12.07
N GLU A 186 -12.72 12.50 -11.16
CA GLU A 186 -12.03 13.76 -11.35
C GLU A 186 -10.72 13.51 -12.11
N THR A 187 -10.42 14.38 -13.07
CA THR A 187 -9.15 14.34 -13.81
C THR A 187 -8.27 15.48 -13.33
N TRP A 188 -7.04 15.17 -12.92
CA TRP A 188 -6.11 16.18 -12.48
C TRP A 188 -5.08 16.49 -13.56
N THR A 189 -5.19 17.69 -14.10
CA THR A 189 -4.25 18.27 -15.04
C THR A 189 -3.16 19.02 -14.29
N GLY A 190 -1.89 18.87 -14.69
CA GLY A 190 -0.79 19.68 -14.16
C GLY A 190 0.56 18.97 -14.20
N VAL A 191 0.58 17.67 -13.91
CA VAL A 191 1.63 16.77 -14.40
C VAL A 191 1.15 16.19 -15.72
N SER A 192 1.88 16.43 -16.81
CA SER A 192 1.43 16.02 -18.16
C SER A 192 1.25 14.52 -18.31
N TYR A 193 2.08 13.74 -17.60
CA TYR A 193 2.10 12.28 -17.66
C TYR A 193 2.71 11.74 -16.37
N CYS A 194 1.97 10.92 -15.64
CA CYS A 194 2.52 10.13 -14.54
C CYS A 194 3.29 8.95 -15.14
N LEU A 195 4.57 8.77 -14.83
CA LEU A 195 5.35 7.60 -15.26
C LEU A 195 5.10 6.40 -14.34
N SER A 196 5.01 6.65 -13.03
CA SER A 196 4.90 5.60 -12.01
C SER A 196 3.45 5.23 -11.68
N LYS A 197 3.30 4.13 -10.95
CA LYS A 197 2.17 3.93 -10.03
C LYS A 197 2.13 5.09 -9.02
N PRO A 198 0.95 5.66 -8.69
CA PRO A 198 0.82 6.65 -7.64
C PRO A 198 0.94 5.99 -6.26
N THR A 199 1.40 6.75 -5.28
CA THR A 199 1.29 6.39 -3.86
C THR A 199 0.50 7.47 -3.14
N ILE A 200 -0.36 7.06 -2.20
CA ILE A 200 -1.26 7.95 -1.47
C ILE A 200 -1.08 7.72 0.04
N VAL A 201 -1.06 8.80 0.83
CA VAL A 201 -0.85 8.74 2.27
C VAL A 201 -1.70 9.78 2.99
N CYS A 202 -2.22 9.41 4.17
CA CYS A 202 -2.89 10.33 5.09
C CYS A 202 -2.01 10.55 6.32
N SER A 203 -1.53 11.78 6.53
CA SER A 203 -0.67 12.08 7.70
C SER A 203 -1.48 12.39 8.95
N LYS A 204 -2.66 13.01 8.78
CA LYS A 204 -3.71 13.29 9.78
C LYS A 204 -5.04 13.30 9.05
N ALA A 205 -6.16 13.27 9.77
CA ALA A 205 -7.49 13.34 9.17
C ALA A 205 -7.57 14.49 8.13
N SER A 206 -8.00 14.16 6.91
CA SER A 206 -8.09 15.07 5.75
C SER A 206 -6.78 15.70 5.26
N CYS A 207 -5.62 15.36 5.83
CA CYS A 207 -4.30 15.74 5.31
C CYS A 207 -3.75 14.60 4.44
N ILE A 208 -4.15 14.59 3.18
CA ILE A 208 -3.79 13.56 2.20
C ILE A 208 -2.71 14.12 1.27
N ASP A 209 -1.76 13.28 0.89
CA ASP A 209 -0.76 13.60 -0.12
C ASP A 209 -0.67 12.45 -1.12
N ILE A 210 -0.72 12.79 -2.40
CA ILE A 210 -0.49 11.84 -3.48
C ILE A 210 0.86 12.17 -4.11
N PHE A 211 1.64 11.12 -4.35
CA PHE A 211 2.95 11.23 -4.98
C PHE A 211 3.02 10.37 -6.24
N VAL A 212 3.68 10.91 -7.26
CA VAL A 212 3.99 10.22 -8.50
C VAL A 212 5.41 10.59 -8.93
N PHE A 213 6.05 9.73 -9.71
CA PHE A 213 7.11 10.18 -10.62
C PHE A 213 6.46 10.61 -11.94
N ALA A 214 6.69 11.84 -12.36
CA ALA A 214 6.11 12.38 -13.60
C ALA A 214 7.05 12.19 -14.80
N ALA A 215 6.69 12.70 -15.97
CA ALA A 215 7.46 12.58 -17.23
C ALA A 215 8.94 13.01 -17.11
N ASP A 216 9.22 14.00 -16.27
CA ASP A 216 10.57 14.49 -15.95
C ASP A 216 11.35 13.56 -15.01
N ARG A 217 10.74 12.45 -14.58
CA ARG A 217 11.21 11.52 -13.54
C ARG A 217 11.41 12.19 -12.18
N GLY A 218 10.90 13.40 -11.98
CA GLY A 218 10.89 14.10 -10.71
C GLY A 218 9.81 13.54 -9.78
N LEU A 219 10.01 13.69 -8.47
CA LEU A 219 8.97 13.39 -7.49
C LEU A 219 7.99 14.56 -7.41
N TRP A 220 6.73 14.31 -7.72
CA TRP A 220 5.66 15.31 -7.67
C TRP A 220 4.65 14.97 -6.59
N GLN A 221 4.14 16.01 -5.93
CA GLN A 221 3.15 15.94 -4.85
C GLN A 221 1.88 16.67 -5.25
N LEU A 222 0.72 16.05 -5.01
CA LEU A 222 -0.58 16.71 -5.00
C LEU A 222 -1.19 16.65 -3.58
N PRO A 223 -1.23 17.77 -2.85
CA PRO A 223 -1.73 17.80 -1.47
C PRO A 223 -3.24 18.04 -1.42
N HIS A 224 -3.92 17.43 -0.46
CA HIS A 224 -5.26 17.81 0.00
C HIS A 224 -5.20 18.25 1.46
N ARG A 225 -5.89 19.33 1.80
CA ARG A 225 -5.92 19.87 3.16
C ARG A 225 -7.36 20.15 3.61
N PRO A 226 -7.66 20.01 4.92
CA PRO A 226 -8.97 20.33 5.45
C PRO A 226 -9.32 21.81 5.21
N GLY A 227 -10.55 22.07 4.75
CA GLY A 227 -11.06 23.41 4.49
C GLY A 227 -10.66 24.03 3.14
N THR A 228 -9.51 23.65 2.57
CA THR A 228 -9.08 24.16 1.25
C THR A 228 -9.24 23.14 0.12
N GLY A 229 -9.34 21.84 0.45
CA GLY A 229 -9.43 20.77 -0.54
C GLY A 229 -8.09 20.47 -1.20
N TRP A 230 -8.15 19.99 -2.45
CA TRP A 230 -6.98 19.69 -3.28
C TRP A 230 -6.25 20.98 -3.70
N GLY A 231 -4.93 20.98 -3.53
CA GLY A 231 -4.04 22.05 -3.97
C GLY A 231 -3.51 21.83 -5.38
N THR A 232 -2.40 22.50 -5.69
CA THR A 232 -1.70 22.34 -6.98
C THR A 232 -0.53 21.37 -6.86
N TRP A 233 -0.12 20.84 -8.01
CA TRP A 233 1.08 20.01 -8.13
C TRP A 233 2.34 20.76 -7.67
N LYS A 234 3.12 20.14 -6.79
CA LYS A 234 4.41 20.64 -6.29
C LYS A 234 5.53 19.70 -6.75
N ASN A 235 6.54 20.24 -7.44
CA ASN A 235 7.74 19.49 -7.81
C ASN A 235 8.68 19.43 -6.61
N LEU A 236 8.99 18.22 -6.12
CA LEU A 236 9.95 17.96 -5.05
C LEU A 236 11.35 17.62 -5.58
N TYR A 237 11.53 17.77 -6.90
CA TYR A 237 12.75 17.53 -7.65
C TYR A 237 13.25 16.08 -7.54
N GLY A 238 14.48 15.86 -8.01
CA GLY A 238 15.11 14.54 -8.08
C GLY A 238 14.93 13.87 -9.43
N LEU A 239 15.55 12.70 -9.56
CA LEU A 239 15.49 11.86 -10.76
C LEU A 239 15.36 10.42 -10.31
N TYR A 240 14.18 9.83 -10.54
CA TYR A 240 13.80 8.54 -9.97
C TYR A 240 13.55 7.45 -11.01
N LEU A 241 13.72 6.22 -10.54
CA LEU A 241 13.45 4.96 -11.22
C LEU A 241 12.28 4.25 -10.52
N TYR A 242 11.62 3.35 -11.25
CA TYR A 242 10.52 2.51 -10.76
C TYR A 242 9.35 3.32 -10.15
N ASP A 243 8.77 2.87 -9.03
CA ASP A 243 7.63 3.51 -8.38
C ASP A 243 7.97 4.07 -6.98
N PRO A 244 7.34 5.17 -6.55
CA PRO A 244 7.45 5.69 -5.20
C PRO A 244 6.61 4.88 -4.21
N THR A 245 7.03 4.92 -2.94
CA THR A 245 6.23 4.39 -1.81
C THR A 245 6.18 5.42 -0.70
N SER A 246 4.99 5.73 -0.20
CA SER A 246 4.80 6.72 0.88
C SER A 246 4.20 6.09 2.14
N ILE A 247 4.65 6.55 3.30
CA ILE A 247 4.09 6.17 4.61
C ILE A 247 3.86 7.40 5.48
N SER A 248 2.96 7.25 6.45
CA SER A 248 2.84 8.14 7.60
C SER A 248 3.28 7.39 8.85
N VAL A 249 4.52 7.61 9.28
CA VAL A 249 5.09 6.89 10.44
C VAL A 249 4.53 7.41 11.78
N SER A 250 4.01 8.62 11.80
CA SER A 250 3.41 9.25 12.99
C SER A 250 2.52 10.41 12.54
N PRO A 251 1.49 10.79 13.32
CA PRO A 251 0.59 11.88 12.96
C PRO A 251 1.34 13.15 12.52
N GLY A 252 1.10 13.58 11.29
CA GLY A 252 1.71 14.75 10.68
C GLY A 252 3.07 14.53 10.04
N ARG A 253 3.61 13.32 10.01
CA ARG A 253 4.85 13.03 9.30
C ARG A 253 4.57 12.22 8.05
N VAL A 254 5.18 12.62 6.94
CA VAL A 254 5.16 11.90 5.67
C VAL A 254 6.59 11.56 5.27
N ASP A 255 6.79 10.30 4.88
CA ASP A 255 8.03 9.81 4.31
C ASP A 255 7.72 9.20 2.94
N VAL A 256 8.45 9.62 1.91
CA VAL A 256 8.34 9.09 0.55
C VAL A 256 9.67 8.51 0.12
N PHE A 257 9.66 7.24 -0.28
CA PHE A 257 10.83 6.50 -0.71
C PHE A 257 10.82 6.33 -2.22
N GLY A 258 12.01 6.38 -2.81
CA GLY A 258 12.21 6.16 -4.25
C GLY A 258 13.63 5.68 -4.54
N ILE A 259 13.80 5.05 -5.70
CA ILE A 259 15.13 4.68 -6.20
C ILE A 259 15.64 5.79 -7.09
N GLY A 260 16.75 6.42 -6.72
CA GLY A 260 17.37 7.46 -7.54
C GLY A 260 17.93 6.89 -8.85
N SER A 261 18.22 7.75 -9.81
CA SER A 261 18.87 7.36 -11.07
C SER A 261 20.25 6.74 -10.91
N ASP A 262 20.89 6.93 -9.74
CA ASP A 262 22.14 6.25 -9.34
C ASP A 262 21.89 4.86 -8.72
N GLY A 263 20.64 4.40 -8.70
CA GLY A 263 20.20 3.12 -8.17
C GLY A 263 19.99 3.10 -6.66
N LYS A 264 20.36 4.14 -5.90
CA LYS A 264 20.27 4.14 -4.43
C LYS A 264 18.88 4.46 -3.92
N ILE A 265 18.62 4.05 -2.68
CA ILE A 265 17.34 4.32 -1.99
C ILE A 265 17.39 5.70 -1.35
N TYR A 266 16.44 6.56 -1.71
CA TYR A 266 16.25 7.88 -1.12
C TYR A 266 14.96 7.95 -0.31
N GLN A 267 14.99 8.74 0.75
CA GLN A 267 13.87 9.09 1.61
C GLN A 267 13.68 10.60 1.56
N ASN A 268 12.51 11.06 1.12
CA ASN A 268 12.05 12.45 1.25
C ASN A 268 11.13 12.54 2.46
N THR A 269 11.53 13.27 3.49
CA THR A 269 10.78 13.39 4.74
C THR A 269 10.19 14.78 4.88
N SER A 270 8.94 14.87 5.32
CA SER A 270 8.34 16.11 5.78
C SER A 270 7.58 15.90 7.08
N THR A 271 7.65 16.88 7.99
CA THR A 271 6.85 16.92 9.21
C THR A 271 5.99 18.17 9.19
N ALA A 272 4.69 17.99 9.38
CA ALA A 272 3.71 19.05 9.32
C ALA A 272 3.80 19.97 10.55
N SER A 273 3.87 21.27 10.30
CA SER A 273 3.52 22.31 11.26
C SER A 273 2.06 22.70 11.03
N GLY A 274 1.14 22.10 11.80
CA GLY A 274 -0.30 22.28 11.60
C GLY A 274 -0.89 21.31 10.57
N ASN A 275 -1.66 21.85 9.61
CA ASN A 275 -2.34 21.07 8.56
C ASN A 275 -1.47 20.86 7.32
N GLU A 276 -0.44 21.68 7.10
CA GLU A 276 0.44 21.57 5.93
C GLU A 276 1.73 20.80 6.28
N VAL A 277 2.15 19.90 5.38
CA VAL A 277 3.49 19.29 5.44
C VAL A 277 4.54 20.34 5.07
N ALA A 278 5.60 20.47 5.88
CA ALA A 278 6.69 21.40 5.63
C ALA A 278 7.52 21.00 4.39
N ILE A 279 8.63 21.72 4.14
CA ILE A 279 9.58 21.41 3.08
C ILE A 279 10.08 19.96 3.22
N PHE A 280 10.05 19.21 2.11
CA PHE A 280 10.63 17.87 2.07
C PHE A 280 12.15 17.93 2.10
N THR A 281 12.76 17.14 2.98
CA THR A 281 14.21 16.95 3.06
C THR A 281 14.57 15.57 2.54
N GLN A 282 15.42 15.53 1.52
CA GLN A 282 15.88 14.29 0.90
C GLN A 282 17.13 13.74 1.60
N LYS A 283 17.19 12.42 1.78
CA LYS A 283 18.36 11.70 2.28
C LYS A 283 18.54 10.37 1.57
N CYS A 284 19.76 10.05 1.14
CA CYS A 284 20.12 8.70 0.73
C CYS A 284 20.19 7.79 1.97
N ILE A 285 19.47 6.66 1.95
CA ILE A 285 19.32 5.77 3.12
C ILE A 285 19.83 4.35 2.91
N GLY A 286 20.13 3.96 1.67
CA GLY A 286 20.46 2.58 1.34
C GLY A 286 21.45 2.43 0.19
N ALA A 287 21.80 1.18 -0.09
CA ALA A 287 22.66 0.80 -1.21
C ALA A 287 21.83 0.69 -2.50
N PRO A 288 22.48 0.44 -3.65
CA PRO A 288 21.75 0.25 -4.90
C PRO A 288 20.72 -0.89 -4.84
N SER A 289 19.57 -0.69 -5.49
CA SER A 289 18.46 -1.64 -5.56
C SER A 289 17.90 -1.75 -6.99
N GLY A 290 17.36 -2.93 -7.29
CA GLY A 290 16.70 -3.25 -8.56
C GLY A 290 15.17 -3.30 -8.49
N SER A 291 14.53 -2.81 -7.42
CA SER A 291 13.06 -2.79 -7.31
C SER A 291 12.56 -1.52 -6.63
N SER A 292 11.29 -1.19 -6.86
CA SER A 292 10.56 -0.21 -6.05
C SER A 292 10.68 -0.56 -4.55
N PRO A 293 10.79 0.45 -3.65
CA PRO A 293 10.76 0.21 -2.22
C PRO A 293 9.39 -0.28 -1.75
N LYS A 294 9.35 -1.26 -0.86
CA LYS A 294 8.17 -1.55 -0.03
C LYS A 294 8.43 -0.99 1.37
N ALA A 295 7.48 -0.31 1.98
CA ALA A 295 7.65 0.30 3.30
C ALA A 295 6.50 -0.06 4.23
N GLN A 296 6.81 -0.35 5.49
CA GLN A 296 5.84 -0.73 6.50
C GLN A 296 6.10 0.04 7.79
N VAL A 297 5.04 0.62 8.37
CA VAL A 297 5.08 1.21 9.71
C VAL A 297 4.83 0.10 10.72
N THR A 298 5.75 -0.10 11.66
CA THR A 298 5.66 -1.18 12.63
C THR A 298 5.16 -0.70 13.99
N SER A 299 5.41 0.56 14.34
CA SER A 299 4.79 1.27 15.46
C SER A 299 4.99 2.78 15.23
N PRO A 300 4.33 3.66 16.00
CA PRO A 300 4.54 5.10 15.85
C PRO A 300 6.02 5.47 15.94
N GLY A 301 6.55 6.07 14.87
CA GLY A 301 7.97 6.42 14.74
C GLY A 301 8.91 5.29 14.32
N VAL A 302 8.42 4.08 14.08
CA VAL A 302 9.22 2.93 13.62
C VAL A 302 8.70 2.40 12.29
N PHE A 303 9.61 2.26 11.33
CA PHE A 303 9.28 1.69 10.03
C PHE A 303 10.44 0.88 9.46
N SER A 304 10.11 -0.03 8.55
CA SER A 304 11.05 -0.75 7.71
C SER A 304 10.87 -0.34 6.25
N VAL A 305 11.96 -0.40 5.49
CA VAL A 305 11.95 -0.30 4.03
C VAL A 305 12.67 -1.50 3.46
N THR A 306 11.99 -2.26 2.61
CA THR A 306 12.51 -3.46 1.96
C THR A 306 12.62 -3.23 0.46
N THR A 307 13.72 -3.69 -0.13
CA THR A 307 13.94 -3.65 -1.58
C THR A 307 14.66 -4.91 -2.04
N ARG A 308 14.54 -5.25 -3.33
CA ARG A 308 15.29 -6.34 -3.96
C ARG A 308 16.62 -5.82 -4.53
N LYS A 309 17.68 -6.60 -4.38
CA LYS A 309 18.98 -6.44 -5.04
C LYS A 309 19.10 -7.44 -6.20
N SER A 310 20.28 -8.01 -6.42
CA SER A 310 20.53 -9.05 -7.41
C SER A 310 20.03 -10.43 -6.92
N LYS A 311 19.59 -11.28 -7.86
CA LYS A 311 19.29 -12.71 -7.64
C LYS A 311 18.36 -13.01 -6.44
N GLY A 312 17.38 -12.14 -6.17
CA GLY A 312 16.42 -12.37 -5.06
C GLY A 312 16.96 -12.05 -3.66
N VAL A 313 18.15 -11.46 -3.54
CA VAL A 313 18.65 -10.94 -2.26
C VAL A 313 17.90 -9.67 -1.90
N TYR A 314 17.40 -9.56 -0.67
CA TYR A 314 16.68 -8.37 -0.19
C TYR A 314 17.53 -7.50 0.72
N GLN A 315 17.29 -6.19 0.69
CA GLN A 315 17.79 -5.23 1.67
C GLN A 315 16.63 -4.75 2.53
N GLN A 316 16.76 -4.85 3.85
CA GLN A 316 15.84 -4.23 4.80
C GLN A 316 16.57 -3.14 5.60
N ILE A 317 15.94 -1.97 5.71
CA ILE A 317 16.42 -0.85 6.53
C ILE A 317 15.37 -0.61 7.61
N LEU A 318 15.73 -0.84 8.87
CA LEU A 318 14.90 -0.51 10.03
C LEU A 318 15.27 0.88 10.56
N ARG A 319 14.27 1.75 10.71
CA ARG A 319 14.44 3.10 11.26
C ARG A 319 13.57 3.25 12.50
N VAL A 320 14.20 3.64 13.61
CA VAL A 320 13.54 3.92 14.88
C VAL A 320 13.74 5.38 15.22
N PHE A 321 12.65 6.14 15.32
CA PHE A 321 12.67 7.52 15.80
C PHE A 321 12.24 7.56 17.25
N TYR A 322 13.19 7.79 18.15
CA TYR A 322 12.87 8.22 19.50
C TYR A 322 12.71 9.74 19.50
N ARG A 323 11.61 10.27 20.05
CA ARG A 323 11.67 11.60 20.68
C ARG A 323 12.61 11.45 21.87
N ARG A 324 13.88 11.84 21.75
CA ARG A 324 14.78 11.94 22.90
C ARG A 324 15.20 13.40 23.09
N MET A 325 14.98 13.90 24.30
CA MET A 325 15.93 14.85 24.87
C MET A 325 17.28 14.12 24.91
N GLY A 326 18.27 14.61 24.16
CA GLY A 326 19.63 14.07 24.18
C GLY A 326 20.05 13.31 22.92
N THR A 327 21.24 13.63 22.47
CA THR A 327 21.90 13.35 21.18
C THR A 327 21.80 11.90 20.65
N PRO A 328 21.69 11.70 19.31
CA PRO A 328 21.62 10.37 18.71
C PRO A 328 22.98 9.66 18.71
N ARG A 329 22.98 8.37 19.07
CA ARG A 329 24.04 7.40 18.75
C ARG A 329 23.49 6.34 17.81
N TRP A 330 24.22 6.05 16.75
CA TRP A 330 23.88 5.07 15.72
C TRP A 330 24.35 3.66 16.16
N ARG A 331 23.56 2.63 15.87
CA ARG A 331 24.02 1.23 15.78
C ARG A 331 23.79 0.77 14.35
N ASP A 332 24.88 0.53 13.62
CA ASP A 332 24.84 -0.16 12.35
C ASP A 332 24.73 -1.66 12.61
N GLY A 333 23.53 -2.21 12.43
CA GLY A 333 23.29 -3.64 12.51
C GLY A 333 23.67 -4.33 11.20
N ASN A 334 24.96 -4.44 10.90
CA ASN A 334 25.45 -5.44 9.96
C ASN A 334 25.56 -6.77 10.72
N ASN A 335 24.50 -7.57 10.69
CA ASN A 335 24.61 -9.01 10.94
C ASN A 335 24.08 -9.75 9.69
N PRO A 336 24.87 -10.66 9.11
CA PRO A 336 24.40 -11.48 8.00
C PRO A 336 23.36 -12.49 8.50
N ILE A 337 22.33 -12.73 7.69
CA ILE A 337 21.57 -14.00 7.68
C ILE A 337 22.05 -14.74 6.43
#